data_AF-A0A804L8Y3-F1
#
_entry.id   AF-A0A804L8Y3-F1
#
_cell.length_a   1.000
_cell.length_b   1.000
_cell.length_c   1.000
_cell.angle_alpha   90.00
_cell.angle_beta   90.00
_cell.angle_gamma   90.00
#
_symmetry.space_group_name_H-M   'P 1'
#
loop_
_entity.id
_entity.type
_entity.pdbx_description
1 polymer ?
#
loop_
_entity_poly.entity_id
_entity_poly.type
_entity_poly.pdbx_seq_one_letter_code
_entity_poly.pdbx_strand_id
1 'polypeptide(L)'
;MDALGSIIGTRLPSPTNFINMSSRCMTIRLASQDALSRCSVTYRSHILAKASPPSKVVLQKAGSKYQGLGCRCSASETVSCMTNDHTSQKSTQRKRLAVFVSGGGSNFKAIHEATKQGLVHGDITVLVTDKPGCGGAEYARDNLIPVVIFPGSKSSPDGVSAFELVATLRKFEVDFLLLAGYLKLIPIELVQAFRRSILNIHPSLLPAFGGKGFYGLKVHEAVIGSGARYSGPTVHFVDEQYDTGRILAQRVVPVLTDDTAEQLAARVLSQEHQVYVEVVTALCEDRIVWRDDGVPLIRSRDNSDKLY
;
A
#
# COMPACT_ATOMS: atom_id res chain seq x y z
N MET A 1 36.10 52.58 -6.47
CA MET A 1 35.27 53.60 -5.79
C MET A 1 34.09 52.95 -5.05
N ASP A 2 34.11 52.60 -3.77
CA ASP A 2 35.17 52.11 -2.84
C ASP A 2 34.54 51.83 -1.43
N ALA A 3 35.06 50.95 -0.55
CA ALA A 3 36.12 49.95 -0.68
C ALA A 3 36.06 48.87 0.45
N LEU A 4 36.82 47.78 0.25
CA LEU A 4 37.58 46.97 1.23
C LEU A 4 37.07 46.77 2.68
N GLY A 5 36.92 45.50 3.07
CA GLY A 5 36.80 45.05 4.46
C GLY A 5 37.12 43.55 4.62
N SER A 6 38.42 43.22 4.72
CA SER A 6 38.92 41.85 4.95
C SER A 6 39.10 41.58 6.45
N ILE A 7 38.94 40.32 6.91
CA ILE A 7 39.86 39.62 7.85
C ILE A 7 39.39 38.16 8.12
N ILE A 8 40.28 37.21 7.82
CA ILE A 8 40.71 35.99 8.59
C ILE A 8 39.65 35.26 9.47
N GLY A 9 39.43 33.94 9.44
CA GLY A 9 40.04 32.82 8.68
C GLY A 9 40.78 31.78 9.53
N THR A 10 40.15 30.67 9.96
CA THR A 10 40.86 29.46 10.46
C THR A 10 40.10 28.13 10.28
N ARG A 11 40.70 27.25 9.45
CA ARG A 11 40.94 25.80 9.62
C ARG A 11 39.78 24.82 9.91
N LEU A 12 39.50 24.01 8.88
CA LEU A 12 39.07 22.61 8.98
C LEU A 12 40.15 21.72 9.65
N PRO A 13 39.74 20.60 10.27
CA PRO A 13 40.56 19.40 10.39
C PRO A 13 40.02 18.23 9.54
N SER A 14 40.93 17.44 8.99
CA SER A 14 40.72 16.10 8.42
C SER A 14 42.01 15.28 8.62
N PRO A 15 42.05 13.98 8.26
CA PRO A 15 41.43 12.89 9.00
C PRO A 15 42.49 11.96 9.62
N THR A 16 42.11 11.10 10.59
CA THR A 16 43.02 10.11 11.18
C THR A 16 42.46 8.68 11.24
N ASN A 17 43.02 7.84 10.37
CA ASN A 17 43.41 6.44 10.54
C ASN A 17 42.48 5.41 11.21
N PHE A 18 42.02 4.49 10.36
CA PHE A 18 42.33 3.05 10.43
C PHE A 18 42.57 2.41 11.81
N ILE A 19 41.63 1.57 12.25
CA ILE A 19 41.96 0.27 12.86
C ILE A 19 41.21 -0.83 12.11
N ASN A 20 41.96 -1.83 11.66
CA ASN A 20 41.46 -3.00 10.96
C ASN A 20 41.49 -4.20 11.93
N MET A 21 40.35 -4.83 12.19
CA MET A 21 40.28 -6.10 12.93
C MET A 21 39.43 -7.14 12.19
N SER A 22 40.10 -7.82 11.26
CA SER A 22 40.19 -9.29 11.21
C SER A 22 39.06 -10.08 11.89
N SER A 23 38.19 -10.64 11.03
CA SER A 23 37.90 -12.08 10.99
C SER A 23 37.78 -12.86 12.30
N ARG A 24 36.55 -13.26 12.64
CA ARG A 24 36.27 -14.60 13.21
C ARG A 24 34.89 -15.10 12.77
N CYS A 25 34.89 -15.87 11.68
CA CYS A 25 33.78 -16.75 11.36
C CYS A 25 33.74 -17.86 12.41
N MET A 26 32.62 -17.99 13.15
CA MET A 26 32.43 -19.08 14.12
C MET A 26 31.34 -20.03 13.62
N THR A 27 31.74 -20.91 12.69
CA THR A 27 30.92 -22.04 12.29
C THR A 27 30.91 -23.07 13.42
N ILE A 28 29.78 -23.22 14.12
CA ILE A 28 29.54 -24.38 14.98
C ILE A 28 28.61 -25.32 14.22
N ARG A 29 29.14 -26.48 13.80
CA ARG A 29 28.35 -27.59 13.26
C ARG A 29 28.10 -28.61 14.37
N LEU A 30 26.81 -28.92 14.55
CA LEU A 30 26.24 -30.23 14.89
C LEU A 30 26.87 -31.04 16.03
N ALA A 31 26.08 -31.23 17.09
CA ALA A 31 25.99 -32.51 17.78
C ALA A 31 24.50 -32.90 17.87
N SER A 32 24.18 -34.07 17.35
CA SER A 32 22.86 -34.71 17.41
C SER A 32 22.80 -35.68 18.58
N GLN A 33 21.70 -35.74 19.33
CA GLN A 33 20.88 -36.95 19.48
C GLN A 33 19.75 -36.80 20.52
N ASP A 34 18.75 -37.65 20.30
CA ASP A 34 17.47 -37.81 20.99
C ASP A 34 17.50 -37.91 22.52
N ALA A 35 16.45 -37.40 23.16
CA ALA A 35 15.78 -38.13 24.24
C ALA A 35 14.32 -37.69 24.40
N LEU A 36 13.41 -38.66 24.38
CA LEU A 36 12.00 -38.49 24.74
C LEU A 36 11.87 -38.23 26.26
N SER A 37 11.12 -37.20 26.67
CA SER A 37 10.43 -37.26 27.97
C SER A 37 9.08 -36.56 27.93
N ARG A 38 8.07 -37.25 28.47
CA ARG A 38 6.72 -36.73 28.66
C ARG A 38 6.73 -35.77 29.85
N CYS A 39 6.07 -34.62 29.75
CA CYS A 39 5.61 -33.92 30.94
C CYS A 39 4.24 -33.28 30.70
N SER A 40 3.20 -33.92 31.24
CA SER A 40 1.85 -33.40 31.31
C SER A 40 1.70 -32.48 32.51
N VAL A 41 1.22 -31.25 32.32
CA VAL A 41 0.77 -30.40 33.43
C VAL A 41 -0.75 -30.21 33.35
N THR A 42 -1.39 -30.50 34.48
CA THR A 42 -2.83 -30.53 34.71
C THR A 42 -3.49 -29.16 34.71
N TYR A 43 -4.74 -29.09 34.25
CA TYR A 43 -5.72 -28.11 34.75
C TYR A 43 -6.82 -28.84 35.55
N ARG A 44 -7.18 -28.26 36.70
CA ARG A 44 -8.09 -28.88 37.68
C ARG A 44 -9.53 -28.42 37.44
N SER A 45 -10.39 -29.39 37.16
CA SER A 45 -11.80 -29.50 37.62
C SER A 45 -12.57 -28.22 38.01
N HIS A 46 -13.67 -27.97 37.29
CA HIS A 46 -14.97 -27.77 37.95
C HIS A 46 -15.99 -28.75 37.39
N ILE A 47 -16.67 -29.46 38.29
CA ILE A 47 -17.74 -30.41 37.99
C ILE A 47 -19.06 -29.73 38.28
N LEU A 48 -19.99 -29.75 37.32
CA LEU A 48 -21.41 -29.98 37.60
C LEU A 48 -21.95 -30.91 36.53
N ALA A 49 -22.60 -31.99 36.98
CA ALA A 49 -23.01 -33.10 36.13
C ALA A 49 -24.52 -33.12 35.92
N LYS A 50 -24.96 -33.67 34.77
CA LYS A 50 -26.05 -34.67 34.73
C LYS A 50 -26.06 -35.45 33.40
N ALA A 51 -26.06 -36.77 33.54
CA ALA A 51 -26.22 -37.78 32.50
C ALA A 51 -27.64 -37.73 31.86
N SER A 52 -28.06 -38.46 30.82
CA SER A 52 -27.72 -39.82 30.30
C SER A 52 -28.55 -40.07 28.99
N PRO A 53 -28.45 -41.19 28.24
CA PRO A 53 -27.27 -41.89 27.69
C PRO A 53 -27.53 -42.28 26.17
N PRO A 54 -27.09 -43.40 25.53
CA PRO A 54 -26.55 -43.32 24.16
C PRO A 54 -27.21 -44.21 23.07
N SER A 55 -26.81 -44.02 21.81
CA SER A 55 -27.06 -44.96 20.69
C SER A 55 -25.76 -45.49 20.10
N LYS A 56 -25.65 -46.82 19.96
CA LYS A 56 -24.51 -47.53 19.37
C LYS A 56 -24.56 -47.53 17.84
N VAL A 57 -23.42 -47.40 17.16
CA VAL A 57 -23.19 -48.03 15.84
C VAL A 57 -21.79 -48.66 15.83
N VAL A 58 -21.67 -49.79 15.15
CA VAL A 58 -20.56 -50.75 15.20
C VAL A 58 -19.56 -50.53 14.04
N LEU A 59 -18.26 -50.74 14.31
CA LEU A 59 -17.24 -50.89 13.28
C LEU A 59 -17.17 -52.36 12.80
N GLN A 60 -17.06 -52.58 11.49
CA GLN A 60 -16.67 -53.88 10.93
C GLN A 60 -15.69 -53.71 9.76
N LYS A 61 -14.69 -54.60 9.68
CA LYS A 61 -13.67 -54.66 8.62
C LYS A 61 -13.93 -55.84 7.68
N ALA A 62 -13.75 -55.63 6.38
CA ALA A 62 -13.29 -56.58 5.36
C ALA A 62 -13.07 -55.79 4.05
N GLY A 63 -12.27 -56.17 3.07
CA GLY A 63 -11.36 -57.31 2.91
C GLY A 63 -10.65 -57.19 1.54
N SER A 64 -9.45 -57.77 1.41
CA SER A 64 -8.60 -57.63 0.20
C SER A 64 -9.13 -58.38 -1.03
N LYS A 65 -8.86 -57.86 -2.24
CA LYS A 65 -8.36 -58.66 -3.38
C LYS A 65 -7.84 -57.80 -4.54
N TYR A 66 -6.57 -58.04 -4.91
CA TYR A 66 -6.03 -57.70 -6.23
C TYR A 66 -6.38 -58.82 -7.22
N GLN A 67 -6.75 -58.46 -8.45
CA GLN A 67 -6.58 -59.31 -9.64
C GLN A 67 -6.14 -58.44 -10.80
N GLY A 68 -5.03 -58.83 -11.45
CA GLY A 68 -4.59 -58.20 -12.69
C GLY A 68 -5.11 -58.97 -13.90
N LEU A 69 -5.55 -58.24 -14.92
CA LEU A 69 -5.60 -58.74 -16.30
C LEU A 69 -4.65 -57.87 -17.13
N GLY A 70 -3.68 -58.50 -17.78
CA GLY A 70 -2.94 -57.87 -18.87
C GLY A 70 -3.60 -58.20 -20.20
N CYS A 71 -3.54 -57.27 -21.15
CA CYS A 71 -3.66 -57.60 -22.57
C CYS A 71 -2.76 -56.70 -23.42
N ARG A 72 -2.61 -57.07 -24.69
CA ARG A 72 -1.43 -56.75 -25.52
C ARG A 72 -1.55 -55.43 -26.27
N CYS A 73 -0.41 -54.86 -26.63
CA CYS A 73 -0.32 -53.71 -27.52
C CYS A 73 -0.84 -54.03 -28.93
N SER A 74 -1.64 -53.13 -29.50
CA SER A 74 -1.76 -52.94 -30.94
C SER A 74 -1.62 -51.46 -31.24
N ALA A 75 -0.59 -51.09 -31.99
CA ALA A 75 -0.33 -49.69 -32.31
C ALA A 75 -1.27 -49.19 -33.41
N SER A 76 -1.99 -48.10 -33.15
CA SER A 76 -2.42 -47.10 -34.15
C SER A 76 -3.37 -46.12 -33.49
N GLU A 77 -2.85 -45.04 -32.91
CA GLU A 77 -3.65 -43.83 -32.72
C GLU A 77 -2.73 -42.61 -32.76
N THR A 78 -3.01 -41.72 -33.71
CA THR A 78 -2.27 -40.47 -33.91
C THR A 78 -2.50 -39.55 -32.73
N VAL A 79 -1.52 -39.48 -31.82
CA VAL A 79 -1.48 -38.45 -30.78
C VAL A 79 -1.26 -37.11 -31.46
N SER A 80 -2.36 -36.39 -31.68
CA SER A 80 -2.32 -34.96 -31.94
C SER A 80 -1.68 -34.30 -30.72
N CYS A 81 -0.46 -33.79 -30.88
CA CYS A 81 0.22 -33.01 -29.87
C CYS A 81 -0.44 -31.63 -29.77
N MET A 82 -1.62 -31.58 -29.14
CA MET A 82 -2.12 -30.34 -28.57
C MET A 82 -1.15 -29.90 -27.51
N THR A 83 -0.27 -28.97 -27.90
CA THR A 83 0.53 -28.18 -26.97
C THR A 83 -0.45 -27.37 -26.15
N ASN A 84 -0.79 -27.87 -24.95
CA ASN A 84 -1.32 -27.02 -23.91
C ASN A 84 -0.25 -25.96 -23.62
N ASP A 85 -0.39 -24.81 -24.26
CA ASP A 85 0.34 -23.61 -23.90
C ASP A 85 -0.22 -23.11 -22.56
N HIS A 86 0.17 -23.83 -21.50
CA HIS A 86 0.02 -23.40 -20.13
C HIS A 86 0.99 -22.24 -19.90
N THR A 87 0.65 -21.10 -20.49
CA THR A 87 1.08 -19.80 -20.00
C THR A 87 0.73 -19.76 -18.52
N SER A 88 1.74 -19.96 -17.69
CA SER A 88 1.61 -19.99 -16.24
C SER A 88 1.21 -18.59 -15.80
N GLN A 89 -0.10 -18.36 -15.73
CA GLN A 89 -0.69 -17.16 -15.13
C GLN A 89 -0.31 -17.19 -13.65
N LYS A 90 0.85 -16.62 -13.37
CA LYS A 90 1.37 -16.37 -12.04
C LYS A 90 0.32 -15.55 -11.32
N SER A 91 -0.47 -16.20 -10.46
CA SER A 91 -1.50 -15.53 -9.67
C SER A 91 -0.80 -14.52 -8.76
N THR A 92 -0.77 -13.27 -9.20
CA THR A 92 -0.32 -12.15 -8.38
C THR A 92 -1.19 -12.15 -7.14
N GLN A 93 -0.58 -12.10 -5.96
CA GLN A 93 -1.37 -11.93 -4.75
C GLN A 93 -1.95 -10.52 -4.75
N ARG A 94 -3.22 -10.40 -4.34
CA ARG A 94 -3.87 -9.10 -4.20
C ARG A 94 -3.17 -8.32 -3.09
N LYS A 95 -2.77 -7.08 -3.39
CA LYS A 95 -2.09 -6.22 -2.42
C LYS A 95 -3.07 -5.70 -1.38
N ARG A 96 -2.60 -5.46 -0.17
CA ARG A 96 -3.41 -4.99 0.95
C ARG A 96 -3.23 -3.49 1.13
N LEU A 97 -4.31 -2.74 1.01
CA LEU A 97 -4.30 -1.29 0.88
C LEU A 97 -4.90 -0.63 2.13
N ALA A 98 -4.22 0.37 2.66
CA ALA A 98 -4.78 1.30 3.64
C ALA A 98 -5.10 2.63 2.96
N VAL A 99 -6.31 3.16 3.15
CA VAL A 99 -6.72 4.44 2.56
C VAL A 99 -6.90 5.50 3.64
N PHE A 100 -6.34 6.70 3.44
CA PHE A 100 -6.36 7.79 4.42
C PHE A 100 -7.26 8.93 3.92
N VAL A 101 -8.18 9.42 4.77
CA VAL A 101 -9.16 10.47 4.39
C VAL A 101 -9.43 11.47 5.51
N SER A 102 -9.76 12.71 5.14
CA SER A 102 -10.17 13.78 6.07
C SER A 102 -11.52 14.41 5.71
N GLY A 103 -12.32 13.77 4.85
CA GLY A 103 -13.53 14.35 4.25
C GLY A 103 -14.43 13.32 3.56
N GLY A 104 -15.11 13.72 2.48
CA GLY A 104 -16.12 12.90 1.79
C GLY A 104 -15.60 11.64 1.08
N GLY A 105 -14.28 11.50 0.90
CA GLY A 105 -13.63 10.28 0.42
C GLY A 105 -13.98 9.88 -1.02
N SER A 106 -14.15 10.83 -1.94
CA SER A 106 -14.49 10.53 -3.35
C SER A 106 -13.40 9.72 -4.07
N ASN A 107 -12.12 10.07 -3.90
CA ASN A 107 -10.99 9.26 -4.38
C ASN A 107 -10.99 7.84 -3.78
N PHE A 108 -11.24 7.72 -2.47
CA PHE A 108 -11.38 6.42 -1.80
C PHE A 108 -12.51 5.58 -2.41
N LYS A 109 -13.68 6.18 -2.64
CA LYS A 109 -14.84 5.52 -3.28
C LYS A 109 -14.52 5.05 -4.70
N ALA A 110 -13.83 5.86 -5.50
CA ALA A 110 -13.40 5.49 -6.84
C ALA A 110 -12.43 4.29 -6.83
N ILE A 111 -11.44 4.29 -5.94
CA ILE A 111 -10.50 3.17 -5.77
C ILE A 111 -11.23 1.91 -5.29
N HIS A 112 -12.10 2.01 -4.28
CA HIS A 112 -12.86 0.87 -3.75
C HIS A 112 -13.80 0.24 -4.79
N GLU A 113 -14.46 1.06 -5.59
CA GLU A 113 -15.31 0.53 -6.66
C GLU A 113 -14.45 -0.15 -7.75
N ALA A 114 -13.27 0.40 -8.07
CA ALA A 114 -12.31 -0.26 -8.96
C ALA A 114 -11.72 -1.57 -8.39
N THR A 115 -11.57 -1.72 -7.06
CA THR A 115 -11.17 -3.01 -6.45
C THR A 115 -12.27 -4.06 -6.59
N LYS A 116 -13.55 -3.66 -6.42
CA LYS A 116 -14.73 -4.54 -6.55
C LYS A 116 -14.97 -4.99 -8.00
N GLN A 117 -14.66 -4.13 -8.97
CA GLN A 117 -14.72 -4.43 -10.39
C GLN A 117 -13.53 -5.27 -10.90
N GLY A 118 -12.55 -5.55 -10.03
CA GLY A 118 -11.34 -6.30 -10.40
C GLY A 118 -10.32 -5.52 -11.24
N LEU A 119 -10.54 -4.21 -11.45
CA LEU A 119 -9.60 -3.33 -12.16
C LEU A 119 -8.34 -3.11 -11.32
N VAL A 120 -8.51 -2.86 -10.02
CA VAL A 120 -7.41 -2.79 -9.05
C VAL A 120 -7.23 -4.17 -8.41
N HIS A 121 -6.05 -4.76 -8.57
CA HIS A 121 -5.69 -6.05 -8.00
C HIS A 121 -5.21 -5.95 -6.54
N GLY A 122 -6.03 -5.32 -5.71
CA GLY A 122 -5.76 -5.12 -4.29
C GLY A 122 -7.04 -4.92 -3.50
N ASP A 123 -6.97 -5.13 -2.19
CA ASP A 123 -8.10 -5.08 -1.26
C ASP A 123 -7.88 -3.97 -0.24
N ILE A 124 -8.90 -3.13 -0.01
CA ILE A 124 -8.83 -2.06 1.00
C ILE A 124 -9.16 -2.67 2.36
N THR A 125 -8.11 -2.92 3.15
CA THR A 125 -8.23 -3.68 4.41
C THR A 125 -8.48 -2.79 5.62
N VAL A 126 -8.22 -1.48 5.51
CA VAL A 126 -8.43 -0.50 6.59
C VAL A 126 -8.52 0.93 6.03
N LEU A 127 -9.42 1.73 6.60
CA LEU A 127 -9.48 3.18 6.42
C LEU A 127 -8.85 3.88 7.63
N VAL A 128 -8.07 4.93 7.40
CA VAL A 128 -7.51 5.80 8.44
C VAL A 128 -8.06 7.21 8.30
N THR A 129 -8.46 7.86 9.40
CA THR A 129 -9.02 9.22 9.35
C THR A 129 -8.73 10.06 10.59
N ASP A 130 -8.55 11.37 10.41
CA ASP A 130 -8.51 12.36 11.51
C ASP A 130 -9.90 12.83 11.93
N LYS A 131 -10.97 12.36 11.25
CA LYS A 131 -12.37 12.76 11.50
C LYS A 131 -13.29 11.54 11.47
N PRO A 132 -13.67 10.97 12.62
CA PRO A 132 -14.44 9.71 12.67
C PRO A 132 -15.84 9.80 12.04
N GLY A 133 -16.44 11.00 11.97
CA GLY A 133 -17.73 11.28 11.32
C GLY A 133 -17.60 11.96 9.96
N CYS A 134 -16.55 11.67 9.18
CA CYS A 134 -16.48 12.12 7.79
C CYS A 134 -17.14 11.10 6.84
N GLY A 135 -17.68 11.58 5.70
CA GLY A 135 -18.37 10.72 4.72
C GLY A 135 -17.51 9.65 4.04
N GLY A 136 -16.19 9.68 4.21
CA GLY A 136 -15.30 8.55 3.90
C GLY A 136 -15.35 7.44 4.97
N ALA A 137 -15.37 7.82 6.25
CA ALA A 137 -15.47 6.89 7.38
C ALA A 137 -16.86 6.25 7.50
N GLU A 138 -17.93 6.97 7.17
CA GLU A 138 -19.28 6.41 7.04
C GLU A 138 -19.30 5.32 5.95
N TYR A 139 -18.91 5.68 4.72
CA TYR A 139 -18.85 4.73 3.60
C TYR A 139 -17.98 3.50 3.88
N ALA A 140 -16.85 3.64 4.59
CA ALA A 140 -16.05 2.48 5.00
C ALA A 140 -16.82 1.53 5.92
N ARG A 141 -17.53 2.05 6.94
CA ARG A 141 -18.36 1.23 7.83
C ARG A 141 -19.50 0.53 7.07
N ASP A 142 -20.16 1.24 6.17
CA ASP A 142 -21.23 0.69 5.32
C ASP A 142 -20.74 -0.46 4.41
N ASN A 143 -19.45 -0.44 4.06
CA ASN A 143 -18.79 -1.48 3.26
C ASN A 143 -17.94 -2.46 4.12
N LEU A 144 -18.14 -2.47 5.44
CA LEU A 144 -17.45 -3.36 6.41
C LEU A 144 -15.91 -3.21 6.44
N ILE A 145 -15.37 -2.08 5.99
CA ILE A 145 -13.95 -1.75 6.06
C ILE A 145 -13.64 -1.17 7.46
N PRO A 146 -12.72 -1.76 8.24
CA PRO A 146 -12.32 -1.25 9.55
C PRO A 146 -11.82 0.20 9.48
N VAL A 147 -12.21 1.03 10.45
CA VAL A 147 -11.81 2.45 10.55
C VAL A 147 -10.90 2.65 11.75
N VAL A 148 -9.72 3.21 11.52
CA VAL A 148 -8.75 3.64 12.55
C VAL A 148 -8.74 5.17 12.61
N ILE A 149 -8.83 5.72 13.81
CA ILE A 149 -8.75 7.17 14.03
C ILE A 149 -7.27 7.54 14.24
N PHE A 150 -6.76 8.48 13.45
CA PHE A 150 -5.39 9.01 13.58
C PHE A 150 -5.32 10.44 13.03
N PRO A 151 -4.63 11.38 13.73
CA PRO A 151 -3.92 11.20 14.99
C PRO A 151 -4.85 11.26 16.22
N GLY A 152 -4.42 10.61 17.30
CA GLY A 152 -4.94 10.89 18.64
C GLY A 152 -4.84 12.38 18.98
N SER A 153 -5.93 12.95 19.49
CA SER A 153 -6.01 14.37 19.83
C SER A 153 -7.05 14.64 20.91
N LYS A 154 -7.08 15.84 21.50
CA LYS A 154 -8.12 16.23 22.48
C LYS A 154 -9.54 16.13 21.89
N SER A 155 -9.70 16.35 20.59
CA SER A 155 -10.95 16.22 19.83
C SER A 155 -11.22 14.80 19.32
N SER A 156 -10.29 13.87 19.52
CA SER A 156 -10.39 12.47 19.07
C SER A 156 -9.56 11.59 20.00
N PRO A 157 -10.02 11.39 21.26
CA PRO A 157 -9.26 10.70 22.29
C PRO A 157 -9.05 9.21 21.97
N ASP A 158 -9.94 8.60 21.19
CA ASP A 158 -9.82 7.22 20.69
C ASP A 158 -8.82 7.09 19.53
N GLY A 159 -8.20 8.18 19.10
CA GLY A 159 -7.20 8.17 18.03
C GLY A 159 -5.84 7.68 18.51
N VAL A 160 -5.17 6.89 17.67
CA VAL A 160 -3.90 6.25 18.01
C VAL A 160 -2.70 7.17 17.80
N SER A 161 -1.57 6.84 18.43
CA SER A 161 -0.25 7.43 18.13
C SER A 161 0.33 6.91 16.80
N ALA A 162 1.41 7.54 16.31
CA ALA A 162 2.09 7.11 15.08
C ALA A 162 2.66 5.69 15.19
N PHE A 163 3.25 5.33 16.34
CA PHE A 163 3.78 3.98 16.59
C PHE A 163 2.68 2.92 16.62
N GLU A 164 1.56 3.21 17.27
CA GLU A 164 0.39 2.33 17.30
C GLU A 164 -0.26 2.18 15.94
N LEU A 165 -0.30 3.25 15.13
CA LEU A 165 -0.76 3.18 13.74
C LEU A 165 0.15 2.25 12.91
N VAL A 166 1.48 2.39 12.99
CA VAL A 166 2.41 1.47 12.29
C VAL A 166 2.19 0.03 12.73
N ALA A 167 2.05 -0.23 14.04
CA ALA A 167 1.76 -1.56 14.55
C ALA A 167 0.40 -2.10 14.06
N THR A 168 -0.61 -1.23 13.93
CA THR A 168 -1.94 -1.58 13.44
C THR A 168 -1.92 -1.91 11.95
N LEU A 169 -1.31 -1.06 11.12
CA LEU A 169 -1.16 -1.28 9.68
C LEU A 169 -0.39 -2.58 9.38
N ARG A 170 0.62 -2.91 10.19
CA ARG A 170 1.33 -4.21 10.11
C ARG A 170 0.45 -5.41 10.47
N LYS A 171 -0.43 -5.30 11.47
CA LYS A 171 -1.43 -6.34 11.78
C LYS A 171 -2.47 -6.52 10.68
N PHE A 172 -2.77 -5.45 9.93
CA PHE A 172 -3.58 -5.52 8.71
C PHE A 172 -2.79 -5.99 7.48
N GLU A 173 -1.50 -6.31 7.62
CA GLU A 173 -0.58 -6.74 6.55
C GLU A 173 -0.55 -5.78 5.36
N VAL A 174 -0.66 -4.48 5.61
CA VAL A 174 -0.76 -3.45 4.56
C VAL A 174 0.55 -3.35 3.76
N ASP A 175 0.44 -3.45 2.43
CA ASP A 175 1.54 -3.22 1.48
C ASP A 175 1.70 -1.72 1.17
N PHE A 176 0.57 -1.01 0.98
CA PHE A 176 0.53 0.35 0.46
C PHE A 176 -0.47 1.26 1.19
N LEU A 177 -0.07 2.51 1.41
CA LEU A 177 -0.88 3.57 1.99
C LEU A 177 -1.26 4.57 0.89
N LEU A 178 -2.55 4.87 0.77
CA LEU A 178 -3.11 5.75 -0.25
C LEU A 178 -3.78 6.95 0.42
N LEU A 179 -3.14 8.12 0.37
CA LEU A 179 -3.72 9.36 0.87
C LEU A 179 -4.72 9.88 -0.16
N ALA A 180 -6.01 9.89 0.20
CA ALA A 180 -7.14 10.18 -0.68
C ALA A 180 -7.90 11.41 -0.17
N GLY A 181 -7.19 12.55 -0.07
CA GLY A 181 -7.67 13.76 0.60
C GLY A 181 -7.49 13.70 2.12
N TYR A 182 -6.33 13.24 2.58
CA TYR A 182 -5.90 13.31 3.98
C TYR A 182 -5.13 14.62 4.23
N LEU A 183 -5.47 15.34 5.30
CA LEU A 183 -5.06 16.73 5.52
C LEU A 183 -4.02 16.94 6.62
N LYS A 184 -3.47 15.86 7.21
CA LYS A 184 -2.39 15.95 8.19
C LYS A 184 -1.08 15.48 7.57
N LEU A 185 0.02 16.08 8.00
CA LEU A 185 1.36 15.59 7.66
C LEU A 185 1.50 14.14 8.12
N ILE A 186 2.04 13.29 7.25
CA ILE A 186 2.38 11.91 7.61
C ILE A 186 3.60 11.95 8.53
N PRO A 187 3.56 11.30 9.71
CA PRO A 187 4.66 11.35 10.66
C PRO A 187 5.83 10.50 10.16
N ILE A 188 7.04 10.83 10.61
CA ILE A 188 8.29 10.20 10.19
C ILE A 188 8.28 8.68 10.37
N GLU A 189 7.63 8.19 11.43
CA GLU A 189 7.49 6.77 11.74
C GLU A 189 6.76 6.01 10.62
N LEU A 190 5.76 6.62 9.97
CA LEU A 190 5.06 6.01 8.84
C LEU A 190 5.93 6.04 7.58
N VAL A 191 6.56 7.18 7.26
CA VAL A 191 7.45 7.33 6.09
C VAL A 191 8.62 6.33 6.15
N GLN A 192 9.18 6.11 7.34
CA GLN A 192 10.24 5.12 7.55
C GLN A 192 9.74 3.67 7.54
N ALA A 193 8.54 3.40 8.05
CA ALA A 193 7.97 2.05 8.05
C ALA A 193 7.47 1.59 6.67
N PHE A 194 7.01 2.52 5.83
CA PHE A 194 6.40 2.28 4.51
C PHE A 194 7.15 3.02 3.38
N ARG A 195 8.48 2.90 3.37
CA ARG A 195 9.34 3.55 2.36
C ARG A 195 8.94 3.14 0.94
N ARG A 196 8.69 4.11 0.07
CA ARG A 196 8.19 3.92 -1.31
C ARG A 196 6.85 3.15 -1.39
N SER A 197 6.09 3.13 -0.30
CA SER A 197 4.77 2.48 -0.20
C SER A 197 3.64 3.45 0.19
N ILE A 198 3.91 4.76 0.26
CA ILE A 198 2.89 5.78 0.52
C ILE A 198 2.73 6.65 -0.72
N LEU A 199 1.52 6.69 -1.28
CA LEU A 199 1.13 7.61 -2.34
C LEU A 199 0.17 8.68 -1.81
N ASN A 200 0.26 9.88 -2.39
CA ASN A 200 -0.71 10.95 -2.23
C ASN A 200 -1.18 11.44 -3.60
N ILE A 201 -2.41 11.96 -3.64
CA ILE A 201 -2.91 12.74 -4.76
C ILE A 201 -3.15 14.18 -4.33
N HIS A 202 -2.59 15.12 -5.09
CA HIS A 202 -2.66 16.55 -4.83
C HIS A 202 -3.34 17.29 -5.99
N PRO A 203 -4.30 18.21 -5.74
CA PRO A 203 -5.15 18.84 -6.76
C PRO A 203 -4.46 19.96 -7.59
N SER A 204 -3.14 19.90 -7.78
CA SER A 204 -2.40 20.78 -8.71
C SER A 204 -1.24 20.07 -9.40
N LEU A 205 -0.73 20.70 -10.46
CA LEU A 205 0.48 20.28 -11.17
C LEU A 205 1.73 20.64 -10.35
N LEU A 206 2.13 19.75 -9.44
CA LEU A 206 3.32 19.91 -8.60
C LEU A 206 4.57 20.14 -9.47
N PRO A 207 5.53 20.98 -9.00
CA PRO A 207 5.59 21.60 -7.66
C PRO A 207 4.71 22.84 -7.47
N ALA A 208 3.98 23.31 -8.51
CA ALA A 208 3.15 24.50 -8.37
C ALA A 208 1.94 24.25 -7.46
N PHE A 209 1.63 25.20 -6.58
CA PHE A 209 0.52 25.14 -5.62
C PHE A 209 0.52 23.89 -4.71
N GLY A 210 1.70 23.32 -4.45
CA GLY A 210 1.92 22.29 -3.42
C GLY A 210 2.37 22.89 -2.09
N GLY A 211 2.33 22.07 -1.04
CA GLY A 211 2.87 22.40 0.27
C GLY A 211 1.84 22.89 1.28
N LYS A 212 2.32 23.14 2.50
CA LYS A 212 1.47 23.47 3.66
C LYS A 212 0.56 24.68 3.40
N GLY A 213 -0.74 24.44 3.34
CA GLY A 213 -1.78 25.46 3.18
C GLY A 213 -2.57 25.32 1.88
N PHE A 214 -2.01 24.65 0.88
CA PHE A 214 -2.68 24.30 -0.36
C PHE A 214 -3.45 22.98 -0.19
N TYR A 215 -4.74 23.07 0.13
CA TYR A 215 -5.61 21.89 0.21
C TYR A 215 -7.08 22.25 -0.06
N GLY A 216 -7.82 21.32 -0.66
CA GLY A 216 -9.22 21.54 -1.05
C GLY A 216 -9.37 22.76 -1.97
N LEU A 217 -10.44 23.54 -1.77
CA LEU A 217 -10.78 24.68 -2.63
C LEU A 217 -9.65 25.72 -2.77
N LYS A 218 -8.83 25.90 -1.73
CA LYS A 218 -7.69 26.84 -1.69
C LYS A 218 -6.68 26.65 -2.81
N VAL A 219 -6.53 25.41 -3.30
CA VAL A 219 -5.62 25.13 -4.42
C VAL A 219 -6.18 25.72 -5.71
N HIS A 220 -7.47 25.53 -5.96
CA HIS A 220 -8.15 26.03 -7.15
C HIS A 220 -8.31 27.56 -7.13
N GLU A 221 -8.61 28.13 -5.96
CA GLU A 221 -8.56 29.59 -5.72
C GLU A 221 -7.19 30.19 -6.08
N ALA A 222 -6.10 29.57 -5.60
CA ALA A 222 -4.74 30.04 -5.88
C ALA A 222 -4.33 29.86 -7.34
N VAL A 223 -4.73 28.76 -7.98
CA VAL A 223 -4.51 28.52 -9.42
C VAL A 223 -5.19 29.61 -10.25
N ILE A 224 -6.47 29.90 -10.00
CA ILE A 224 -7.21 30.95 -10.71
C ILE A 224 -6.59 32.32 -10.44
N GLY A 225 -6.32 32.65 -9.16
CA GLY A 225 -5.71 33.91 -8.75
C GLY A 225 -4.31 34.15 -9.32
N SER A 226 -3.57 33.10 -9.69
CA SER A 226 -2.27 33.21 -10.35
C SER A 226 -2.34 33.56 -11.85
N GLY A 227 -3.53 33.43 -12.47
CA GLY A 227 -3.70 33.57 -13.92
C GLY A 227 -3.22 32.37 -14.74
N ALA A 228 -2.92 31.22 -14.10
CA ALA A 228 -2.59 29.98 -14.80
C ALA A 228 -3.67 29.57 -15.82
N ARG A 229 -3.26 28.91 -16.91
CA ARG A 229 -4.16 28.38 -17.96
C ARG A 229 -4.33 26.87 -17.92
N TYR A 230 -3.57 26.20 -17.08
CA TYR A 230 -3.58 24.77 -16.88
C TYR A 230 -3.48 24.44 -15.40
N SER A 231 -4.13 23.35 -15.01
CA SER A 231 -4.09 22.75 -13.68
C SER A 231 -4.25 21.23 -13.83
N GLY A 232 -4.61 20.54 -12.77
CA GLY A 232 -4.87 19.10 -12.79
C GLY A 232 -4.13 18.38 -11.67
N PRO A 233 -4.43 17.09 -11.45
CA PRO A 233 -3.90 16.37 -10.30
C PRO A 233 -2.47 15.85 -10.51
N THR A 234 -1.74 15.73 -9.40
CA THR A 234 -0.47 15.00 -9.32
C THR A 234 -0.58 13.85 -8.34
N VAL A 235 -0.21 12.65 -8.77
CA VAL A 235 0.06 11.51 -7.87
C VAL A 235 1.56 11.42 -7.64
N HIS A 236 1.98 11.36 -6.38
CA HIS A 236 3.38 11.32 -5.98
C HIS A 236 3.60 10.42 -4.76
N PHE A 237 4.83 9.95 -4.59
CA PHE A 237 5.24 9.30 -3.33
C PHE A 237 5.34 10.34 -2.21
N VAL A 238 4.98 9.95 -0.99
CA VAL A 238 5.06 10.80 0.20
C VAL A 238 6.44 10.68 0.84
N ASP A 239 6.98 11.82 1.28
CA ASP A 239 8.18 11.92 2.11
C ASP A 239 7.84 12.65 3.43
N GLU A 240 8.84 13.22 4.10
CA GLU A 240 8.72 13.89 5.40
C GLU A 240 8.08 15.30 5.31
N GLN A 241 7.84 15.79 4.10
CA GLN A 241 7.36 17.14 3.80
C GLN A 241 6.08 17.10 2.96
N TYR A 242 5.36 18.22 2.91
CA TYR A 242 4.15 18.33 2.09
C TYR A 242 4.54 18.46 0.62
N ASP A 243 4.09 17.49 -0.19
CA ASP A 243 4.04 17.54 -1.66
C ASP A 243 5.40 17.72 -2.37
N THR A 244 6.51 17.38 -1.71
CA THR A 244 7.88 17.40 -2.27
C THR A 244 8.37 16.06 -2.82
N GLY A 245 7.70 14.97 -2.45
CA GLY A 245 8.13 13.62 -2.82
C GLY A 245 7.98 13.34 -4.32
N ARG A 246 8.60 12.24 -4.77
CA ARG A 246 8.75 11.95 -6.21
C ARG A 246 7.41 11.80 -6.92
N ILE A 247 7.15 12.68 -7.89
CA ILE A 247 6.02 12.62 -8.81
C ILE A 247 6.04 11.30 -9.58
N LEU A 248 4.87 10.68 -9.72
CA LEU A 248 4.67 9.42 -10.45
C LEU A 248 3.71 9.58 -11.64
N ALA A 249 2.67 10.40 -11.51
CA ALA A 249 1.74 10.68 -12.61
C ALA A 249 1.10 12.07 -12.48
N GLN A 250 0.78 12.68 -13.62
CA GLN A 250 0.02 13.92 -13.70
C GLN A 250 -1.06 13.80 -14.78
N ARG A 251 -2.13 14.60 -14.65
CA ARG A 251 -3.09 14.87 -15.73
C ARG A 251 -3.28 16.37 -15.84
N VAL A 252 -3.41 16.88 -17.06
CA VAL A 252 -3.58 18.31 -17.33
C VAL A 252 -5.05 18.59 -17.64
N VAL A 253 -5.62 19.61 -17.01
CA VAL A 253 -6.92 20.19 -17.35
C VAL A 253 -6.75 21.68 -17.69
N PRO A 254 -7.53 22.24 -18.63
CA PRO A 254 -7.56 23.67 -18.85
C PRO A 254 -8.21 24.40 -17.66
N VAL A 255 -7.71 25.60 -17.39
CA VAL A 255 -8.40 26.62 -16.59
C VAL A 255 -9.10 27.55 -17.58
N LEU A 256 -10.43 27.58 -17.53
CA LEU A 256 -11.25 28.40 -18.40
C LEU A 256 -11.29 29.85 -17.91
N THR A 257 -11.64 30.78 -18.79
CA THR A 257 -11.63 32.23 -18.49
C THR A 257 -12.67 32.67 -17.46
N ASP A 258 -13.71 31.86 -17.29
CA ASP A 258 -14.90 32.08 -16.47
C ASP A 258 -15.04 31.03 -15.34
N ASP A 259 -14.01 30.19 -15.12
CA ASP A 259 -14.01 29.20 -14.04
C ASP A 259 -14.15 29.85 -12.65
N THR A 260 -15.10 29.36 -11.85
CA THR A 260 -15.02 29.45 -10.40
C THR A 260 -14.07 28.37 -9.84
N ALA A 261 -13.63 28.53 -8.60
CA ALA A 261 -12.77 27.55 -7.93
C ALA A 261 -13.44 26.16 -7.85
N GLU A 262 -14.77 26.11 -7.68
CA GLU A 262 -15.56 24.88 -7.63
C GLU A 262 -15.68 24.20 -9.00
N GLN A 263 -15.83 24.96 -10.09
CA GLN A 263 -15.86 24.42 -11.45
C GLN A 263 -14.52 23.81 -11.84
N LEU A 264 -13.42 24.52 -11.53
CA LEU A 264 -12.08 23.98 -11.69
C LEU A 264 -11.85 22.76 -10.78
N ALA A 265 -12.28 22.81 -9.51
CA ALA A 265 -12.19 21.68 -8.58
C ALA A 265 -12.91 20.44 -9.11
N ALA A 266 -14.13 20.57 -9.64
CA ALA A 266 -14.87 19.45 -10.22
C ALA A 266 -14.15 18.85 -11.43
N ARG A 267 -13.54 19.69 -12.29
CA ARG A 267 -12.76 19.22 -13.45
C ARG A 267 -11.48 18.49 -13.05
N VAL A 268 -10.76 19.02 -12.05
CA VAL A 268 -9.56 18.36 -11.48
C VAL A 268 -9.95 17.04 -10.81
N LEU A 269 -11.00 17.03 -9.99
CA LEU A 269 -11.48 15.84 -9.27
C LEU A 269 -11.90 14.69 -10.19
N SER A 270 -12.49 15.00 -11.36
CA SER A 270 -12.80 13.98 -12.38
C SER A 270 -11.53 13.30 -12.91
N GLN A 271 -10.43 14.05 -13.06
CA GLN A 271 -9.12 13.48 -13.43
C GLN A 271 -8.44 12.78 -12.25
N GLU A 272 -8.64 13.23 -11.00
CA GLU A 272 -8.11 12.58 -9.81
C GLU A 272 -8.57 11.13 -9.73
N HIS A 273 -9.88 10.88 -9.86
CA HIS A 273 -10.45 9.53 -9.77
C HIS A 273 -9.84 8.59 -10.82
N GLN A 274 -9.63 9.09 -12.04
CA GLN A 274 -9.05 8.32 -13.14
C GLN A 274 -7.57 8.02 -12.90
N VAL A 275 -6.74 9.05 -12.68
CA VAL A 275 -5.30 8.87 -12.54
C VAL A 275 -4.93 8.10 -11.27
N TYR A 276 -5.68 8.26 -10.17
CA TYR A 276 -5.37 7.53 -8.95
C TYR A 276 -5.69 6.04 -9.09
N VAL A 277 -6.82 5.67 -9.70
CA VAL A 277 -7.17 4.28 -9.99
C VAL A 277 -6.13 3.64 -10.94
N GLU A 278 -5.70 4.36 -11.98
CA GLU A 278 -4.65 3.90 -12.90
C GLU A 278 -3.32 3.64 -12.19
N VAL A 279 -2.87 4.57 -11.35
CA VAL A 279 -1.62 4.46 -10.60
C VAL A 279 -1.70 3.33 -9.55
N VAL A 280 -2.80 3.23 -8.81
CA VAL A 280 -3.00 2.16 -7.82
C VAL A 280 -3.07 0.79 -8.49
N THR A 281 -3.66 0.71 -9.69
CA THR A 281 -3.62 -0.50 -10.52
C THR A 281 -2.17 -0.88 -10.88
N ALA A 282 -1.37 0.08 -11.38
CA ALA A 282 0.04 -0.16 -11.69
C ALA A 282 0.89 -0.53 -10.46
N LEU A 283 0.58 0.05 -9.30
CA LEU A 283 1.21 -0.27 -8.02
C LEU A 283 0.88 -1.70 -7.58
N CYS A 284 -0.38 -2.12 -7.71
CA CYS A 284 -0.81 -3.47 -7.35
C CYS A 284 -0.26 -4.56 -8.28
N GLU A 285 0.00 -4.21 -9.54
CA GLU A 285 0.58 -5.09 -10.57
C GLU A 285 2.13 -5.11 -10.57
N ASP A 286 2.77 -4.51 -9.56
CA ASP A 286 4.24 -4.38 -9.47
C ASP A 286 4.88 -3.73 -10.73
N ARG A 287 4.15 -2.82 -11.39
CA ARG A 287 4.60 -2.12 -12.62
C ARG A 287 5.37 -0.82 -12.36
N ILE A 288 5.58 -0.42 -11.11
CA ILE A 288 6.37 0.77 -10.77
C ILE A 288 7.86 0.42 -10.81
N VAL A 289 8.59 1.06 -11.73
CA VAL A 289 10.03 0.90 -11.93
C VAL A 289 10.75 2.15 -11.43
N TRP A 290 11.89 1.99 -10.76
CA TRP A 290 12.70 3.12 -10.32
C TRP A 290 13.94 3.22 -11.22
N ARG A 291 14.20 4.43 -11.74
CA ARG A 291 15.48 4.78 -12.37
C ARG A 291 16.57 4.93 -11.31
N ASP A 292 17.83 4.89 -11.75
CA ASP A 292 19.01 5.01 -10.88
C ASP A 292 19.10 6.36 -10.13
N ASP A 293 18.52 7.43 -10.69
CA ASP A 293 18.39 8.75 -10.06
C ASP A 293 17.20 8.86 -9.08
N GLY A 294 16.47 7.76 -8.89
CA GLY A 294 15.32 7.69 -8.00
C GLY A 294 14.07 8.38 -8.55
N VAL A 295 13.95 8.55 -9.87
CA VAL A 295 12.67 8.89 -10.52
C VAL A 295 11.85 7.60 -10.74
N PRO A 296 10.61 7.51 -10.24
CA PRO A 296 9.73 6.38 -10.50
C PRO A 296 9.02 6.54 -11.85
N LEU A 297 8.72 5.42 -12.50
CA LEU A 297 8.04 5.33 -13.79
C LEU A 297 7.03 4.17 -13.76
N ILE A 298 5.99 4.26 -14.60
CA ILE A 298 4.99 3.21 -14.79
C ILE A 298 5.32 2.41 -16.05
N ARG A 299 5.62 1.12 -15.91
CA ARG A 299 5.73 0.21 -17.06
C ARG A 299 4.37 0.00 -17.69
N SER A 300 4.27 0.09 -19.02
CA SER A 300 3.03 -0.19 -19.75
C SER A 300 2.58 -1.63 -19.55
N ARG A 301 1.25 -1.87 -19.59
CA ARG A 301 0.69 -3.24 -19.60
C ARG A 301 0.88 -3.90 -20.97
N ASP A 302 0.75 -3.14 -22.05
CA ASP A 302 0.72 -3.67 -23.42
C ASP A 302 2.09 -3.75 -24.10
N ASN A 303 3.13 -3.18 -23.47
CA ASN A 303 4.51 -3.17 -23.99
C ASN A 303 5.51 -3.01 -22.84
N SER A 304 6.24 -4.07 -22.50
CA SER A 304 7.17 -4.11 -21.36
C SER A 304 8.29 -3.06 -21.41
N ASP A 305 8.60 -2.57 -22.61
CA ASP A 305 9.73 -1.70 -22.90
C ASP A 305 9.31 -0.22 -22.88
N LYS A 306 7.99 0.05 -22.85
CA LYS A 306 7.45 1.40 -22.66
C LYS A 306 7.29 1.71 -21.17
N LEU A 307 7.89 2.83 -20.77
CA LEU A 307 7.76 3.44 -19.46
C LEU A 307 7.11 4.83 -19.62
N TYR A 308 6.28 5.22 -18.66
CA TYR A 308 5.61 6.54 -18.58
C TYR A 308 5.91 7.21 -17.24
#